data_AF-A0A1A7XCV0-F1
#
_entry.id   AF-A0A1A7XCV0-F1
#
_cell.length_a   1.000
_cell.length_b   1.000
_cell.length_c   1.000
_cell.angle_alpha   90.00
_cell.angle_beta   90.00
_cell.angle_gamma   90.00
#
_symmetry.space_group_name_H-M   'P 1'
#
loop_
_entity.id
_entity.type
_entity.pdbx_description
1 polymer ?
#
loop_
_entity_poly.entity_id
_entity_poly.type
_entity_poly.pdbx_seq_one_letter_code
_entity_poly.pdbx_strand_id
1 'polypeptide(L)'
;LMDILKNTLIHSNGGLARLLEFILTPNTPEIKCITIKCLTRVAQSSESRNILHEQDVEKVLVELLSVEDTSVKALACQAVAAMGLHPASRDSFRDLGCIPEVV
;
A
#
# COMPACT_ATOMS: atom_id res chain seq x y z
N LEU A 1 19.71 6.96 0.97
CA LEU A 1 18.35 6.37 1.16
C LEU A 1 17.63 6.13 -0.16
N MET A 2 17.60 7.11 -1.09
CA MET A 2 16.87 6.99 -2.37
C MET A 2 17.48 5.97 -3.36
N ASP A 3 18.80 5.79 -3.34
CA ASP A 3 19.49 4.84 -4.26
C ASP A 3 19.41 3.39 -3.82
N ILE A 4 19.26 3.14 -2.51
CA ILE A 4 19.07 1.79 -1.95
C ILE A 4 17.70 1.24 -2.36
N LEU A 5 16.67 2.10 -2.36
CA LEU A 5 15.33 1.73 -2.80
C LEU A 5 15.29 1.37 -4.29
N LYS A 6 16.02 2.08 -5.15
CA LYS A 6 16.09 1.80 -6.59
C LYS A 6 16.72 0.43 -6.91
N ASN A 7 17.74 0.01 -6.16
CA ASN A 7 18.38 -1.29 -6.37
C ASN A 7 17.60 -2.48 -5.79
N THR A 8 16.67 -2.24 -4.87
CA THR A 8 15.89 -3.33 -4.22
C THR A 8 14.68 -3.77 -5.05
N LEU A 9 14.31 -3.01 -6.08
CA LEU A 9 13.27 -3.37 -7.06
C LEU A 9 13.67 -4.53 -8.01
N ILE A 10 14.90 -5.03 -7.94
CA ILE A 10 15.51 -5.87 -9.00
C ILE A 10 15.19 -7.38 -8.85
N HIS A 11 14.64 -7.84 -7.72
CA HIS A 11 14.21 -9.24 -7.57
C HIS A 11 12.74 -9.30 -7.09
N SER A 12 11.83 -9.24 -8.06
CA SER A 12 10.40 -8.92 -7.98
C SER A 12 9.48 -9.74 -7.06
N ASN A 13 10.00 -10.58 -6.16
CA ASN A 13 9.19 -11.26 -5.13
C ASN A 13 9.65 -10.94 -3.69
N GLY A 14 10.95 -10.75 -3.44
CA GLY A 14 11.49 -10.58 -2.09
C GLY A 14 11.49 -9.13 -1.58
N GLY A 15 11.64 -8.16 -2.50
CA GLY A 15 11.69 -6.73 -2.14
C GLY A 15 10.35 -6.19 -1.66
N LEU A 16 9.25 -6.64 -2.27
CA LEU A 16 7.90 -6.23 -1.91
C LEU A 16 7.42 -6.87 -0.60
N ALA A 17 7.70 -8.15 -0.40
CA ALA A 17 7.38 -8.84 0.85
C ALA A 17 8.06 -8.18 2.07
N ARG A 18 9.37 -7.86 1.97
CA ARG A 18 10.05 -7.11 3.06
C ARG A 18 9.49 -5.72 3.27
N LEU A 19 9.04 -5.04 2.21
CA LEU A 19 8.46 -3.71 2.33
C LEU A 19 7.14 -3.77 3.11
N LEU A 20 6.32 -4.80 2.88
CA LEU A 20 5.07 -5.03 3.62
C LEU A 20 5.32 -5.44 5.07
N GLU A 21 6.29 -6.31 5.31
CA GLU A 21 6.75 -6.65 6.67
C GLU A 21 7.18 -5.40 7.45
N PHE A 22 7.80 -4.43 6.76
CA PHE A 22 8.16 -3.13 7.32
C PHE A 22 6.96 -2.18 7.51
N ILE A 23 5.82 -2.38 6.86
CA ILE A 23 4.61 -1.60 7.15
C ILE A 23 3.95 -2.10 8.45
N LEU A 24 4.00 -3.41 8.68
CA LEU A 24 3.32 -4.09 9.78
C LEU A 24 4.12 -4.14 11.09
N THR A 25 5.43 -3.85 11.05
CA THR A 25 6.24 -3.70 12.28
C THR A 25 5.92 -2.39 13.00
N PRO A 26 6.02 -2.33 14.35
CA PRO A 26 5.79 -1.10 15.09
C PRO A 26 6.80 -0.03 14.67
N ASN A 27 6.32 0.92 13.87
CA ASN A 27 7.15 1.96 13.27
C ASN A 27 6.60 3.35 13.62
N THR A 28 7.50 4.32 13.76
CA THR A 28 7.11 5.72 13.98
C THR A 28 6.22 6.22 12.82
N PRO A 29 5.32 7.19 13.05
CA PRO A 29 4.45 7.73 12.00
C PRO A 29 5.22 8.18 10.75
N GLU A 30 6.43 8.71 10.92
CA GLU A 30 7.32 9.13 9.83
C GLU A 30 7.75 7.95 8.94
N ILE A 31 8.14 6.83 9.55
CA ILE A 31 8.51 5.61 8.83
C ILE A 31 7.29 5.08 8.06
N LYS A 32 6.12 5.03 8.69
CA LYS A 32 4.87 4.64 8.02
C LYS A 32 4.59 5.51 6.80
N CYS A 33 4.74 6.83 6.93
CA CYS A 33 4.55 7.76 5.82
C CYS A 33 5.52 7.50 4.66
N ILE A 34 6.79 7.19 4.94
CA ILE A 34 7.80 6.86 3.92
C ILE A 34 7.41 5.57 3.20
N THR A 35 6.99 4.54 3.95
CA THR A 35 6.66 3.24 3.37
C THR A 35 5.40 3.32 2.51
N ILE A 36 4.36 4.03 2.96
CA ILE A 36 3.14 4.25 2.15
C ILE A 36 3.48 5.01 0.86
N LYS A 37 4.33 6.05 0.93
CA LYS A 37 4.79 6.77 -0.28
C LYS A 37 5.54 5.85 -1.25
N CYS A 38 6.31 4.90 -0.75
CA CYS A 38 6.98 3.90 -1.58
C CYS A 38 5.97 2.97 -2.24
N LEU A 39 5.02 2.44 -1.48
CA LEU A 39 3.94 1.60 -1.98
C LEU A 39 3.13 2.30 -3.08
N THR A 40 2.70 3.55 -2.86
CA THR A 40 1.96 4.34 -3.87
C THR A 40 2.74 4.50 -5.18
N ARG A 41 4.07 4.60 -5.10
CA ARG A 41 4.93 4.66 -6.30
C ARG A 41 5.01 3.33 -7.02
N VAL A 42 5.11 2.22 -6.28
CA VAL A 42 5.12 0.88 -6.88
C VAL A 42 3.77 0.58 -7.54
N ALA A 43 2.66 0.98 -6.91
CA ALA A 43 1.30 0.81 -7.43
C ALA A 43 1.00 1.60 -8.73
N GLN A 44 1.93 2.42 -9.23
CA GLN A 44 1.77 3.09 -10.53
C GLN A 44 1.83 2.11 -11.71
N SER A 45 2.54 0.98 -11.57
CA SER A 45 2.63 -0.07 -12.59
C SER A 45 1.50 -1.09 -12.45
N SER A 46 0.89 -1.52 -13.56
CA SER A 46 -0.14 -2.57 -13.56
C SER A 46 0.39 -3.92 -13.08
N GLU A 47 1.58 -4.31 -13.52
CA GLU A 47 2.24 -5.55 -13.07
C GLU A 47 2.49 -5.52 -11.57
N SER A 48 2.96 -4.39 -11.05
CA SER A 48 3.17 -4.23 -9.61
C SER A 48 1.87 -4.27 -8.83
N ARG A 49 0.75 -3.76 -9.36
CA ARG A 49 -0.55 -3.86 -8.68
C ARG A 49 -1.01 -5.32 -8.54
N ASN A 50 -0.75 -6.17 -9.53
CA ASN A 50 -1.05 -7.61 -9.42
C ASN A 50 -0.27 -8.23 -8.26
N ILE A 51 1.04 -7.99 -8.18
CA ILE A 51 1.88 -8.52 -7.11
C ILE A 51 1.44 -7.96 -5.75
N LEU A 52 1.14 -6.66 -5.67
CA LEU A 52 0.67 -6.03 -4.43
C LEU A 52 -0.66 -6.64 -3.95
N HIS A 53 -1.58 -6.92 -4.88
CA HIS A 53 -2.85 -7.59 -4.58
C HIS A 53 -2.64 -9.02 -4.06
N GLU A 54 -1.75 -9.80 -4.70
CA GLU A 54 -1.38 -11.15 -4.24
C GLU A 54 -0.77 -11.15 -2.83
N GLN A 55 -0.27 -9.99 -2.37
CA GLN A 55 0.29 -9.80 -1.03
C GLN A 55 -0.70 -9.13 -0.05
N ASP A 56 -2.00 -9.09 -0.34
CA ASP A 56 -3.04 -8.59 0.57
C ASP A 56 -2.82 -7.12 1.02
N VAL A 57 -2.18 -6.30 0.19
CA VAL A 57 -1.88 -4.88 0.49
C VAL A 57 -3.13 -4.09 0.88
N GLU A 58 -4.29 -4.45 0.33
CA GLU A 58 -5.57 -3.82 0.60
C GLU A 58 -5.93 -3.87 2.09
N LYS A 59 -5.68 -4.99 2.77
CA LYS A 59 -5.95 -5.13 4.22
C LYS A 59 -5.10 -4.15 5.02
N VAL A 60 -3.81 -4.08 4.69
CA VAL A 60 -2.85 -3.17 5.33
C VAL A 60 -3.28 -1.71 5.14
N LEU A 61 -3.72 -1.35 3.93
CA LEU A 61 -4.18 0.01 3.64
C LEU A 61 -5.45 0.37 4.41
N VAL A 62 -6.41 -0.55 4.56
CA VAL A 62 -7.63 -0.34 5.35
C VAL A 62 -7.32 -0.15 6.83
N GLU A 63 -6.39 -0.93 7.39
CA GLU A 63 -5.90 -0.73 8.76
C GLU A 63 -5.26 0.66 8.93
N LEU A 64 -4.44 1.08 7.96
CA LEU A 64 -3.80 2.40 7.96
C LEU A 64 -4.80 3.57 7.84
N LEU A 65 -5.99 3.36 7.27
CA LEU A 65 -7.04 4.37 7.27
C LEU A 65 -7.71 4.56 8.64
N SER A 66 -7.57 3.57 9.53
CA SER A 66 -8.17 3.57 10.87
C SER A 66 -7.27 4.17 11.96
N VAL A 67 -5.99 4.42 11.68
CA VAL A 67 -5.02 5.00 12.66
C VAL A 67 -5.31 6.48 12.94
N GLU A 68 -4.95 7.03 14.10
CA GLU A 68 -5.28 8.44 14.42
C GLU A 68 -4.52 9.49 13.59
N ASP A 69 -3.30 9.16 13.13
CA ASP A 69 -2.42 10.10 12.43
C ASP A 69 -2.99 10.52 11.06
N THR A 70 -3.30 11.80 10.92
CA THR A 70 -3.91 12.36 9.70
C THR A 70 -2.99 12.31 8.49
N SER A 71 -1.67 12.40 8.68
CA SER A 71 -0.69 12.31 7.59
C SER A 71 -0.64 10.89 7.04
N VAL A 72 -0.65 9.90 7.94
CA VAL A 72 -0.72 8.48 7.58
C VAL A 72 -2.03 8.19 6.84
N LYS A 73 -3.18 8.65 7.34
CA LYS A 73 -4.47 8.50 6.65
C LYS A 73 -4.46 9.12 5.24
N ALA A 74 -3.97 10.35 5.10
CA ALA A 74 -3.95 11.04 3.81
C ALA A 74 -3.11 10.29 2.77
N LEU A 75 -1.96 9.76 3.18
CA LEU A 75 -1.11 8.94 2.32
C LEU A 75 -1.74 7.58 2.01
N ALA A 76 -2.40 6.95 2.99
CA ALA A 76 -3.13 5.70 2.79
C ALA A 76 -4.25 5.90 1.76
N CYS A 77 -5.00 7.00 1.80
CA CYS A 77 -6.00 7.34 0.76
C CYS A 77 -5.37 7.41 -0.65
N GLN A 78 -4.17 7.99 -0.78
CA GLN A 78 -3.47 8.06 -2.07
C GLN A 78 -3.05 6.67 -2.56
N ALA A 79 -2.58 5.81 -1.66
CA ALA A 79 -2.24 4.43 -1.97
C ALA A 79 -3.46 3.62 -2.39
N VAL A 80 -4.59 3.78 -1.68
CA VAL A 80 -5.88 3.16 -2.04
C VAL A 80 -6.33 3.63 -3.42
N ALA A 81 -6.22 4.92 -3.74
CA ALA A 81 -6.56 5.43 -5.07
C ALA A 81 -5.68 4.82 -6.17
N ALA A 82 -4.37 4.65 -5.93
CA ALA A 82 -3.46 4.02 -6.87
C ALA A 82 -3.79 2.52 -7.08
N MET A 83 -4.04 1.78 -5.99
CA MET A 83 -4.45 0.38 -6.03
C MET A 83 -5.84 0.20 -6.64
N GLY A 84 -6.73 1.19 -6.49
CA GLY A 84 -8.07 1.22 -7.08
C GLY A 84 -8.07 1.23 -8.61
N LEU A 85 -6.92 1.40 -9.27
CA LEU A 85 -6.80 1.19 -10.72
C LEU A 85 -6.72 -0.30 -11.10
N HIS A 86 -6.56 -1.20 -10.12
CA HIS A 86 -6.62 -2.64 -10.30
C HIS A 86 -8.02 -3.18 -9.92
N PRO A 87 -8.72 -3.88 -10.83
CA PRO A 87 -10.09 -4.33 -10.60
C PRO A 87 -10.27 -5.18 -9.33
N ALA A 88 -9.44 -6.21 -9.12
CA ALA A 88 -9.59 -7.09 -7.96
C ALA A 88 -9.29 -6.37 -6.63
N SER A 89 -8.42 -5.35 -6.66
CA SER A 89 -8.18 -4.50 -5.49
C SER A 89 -9.39 -3.64 -5.14
N ARG A 90 -10.15 -3.15 -6.14
CA ARG A 90 -11.41 -2.42 -5.88
C ARG A 90 -12.45 -3.30 -5.22
N ASP A 91 -12.58 -4.53 -5.69
CA ASP A 91 -13.50 -5.51 -5.11
C ASP A 91 -13.08 -5.83 -3.67
N SER A 92 -11.78 -6.05 -3.43
CA SER A 92 -11.23 -6.24 -2.09
C SER A 92 -11.51 -5.04 -1.16
N PHE A 93 -11.34 -3.80 -1.63
CA PHE A 93 -11.66 -2.61 -0.84
C PHE A 93 -13.15 -2.49 -0.53
N ARG A 94 -14.03 -2.90 -1.45
CA ARG A 94 -15.48 -2.96 -1.20
C ARG A 94 -15.79 -4.00 -0.13
N ASP A 95 -15.22 -5.20 -0.25
CA ASP A 95 -15.47 -6.31 0.67
C ASP A 95 -14.94 -6.03 2.08
N LEU A 96 -13.84 -5.27 2.19
CA LEU A 96 -13.30 -4.77 3.45
C LEU A 96 -14.07 -3.57 4.03
N GLY A 97 -15.11 -3.08 3.35
CA GLY A 97 -15.94 -1.95 3.79
C GLY A 97 -15.25 -0.58 3.67
N CYS A 98 -14.14 -0.48 2.92
CA CYS A 98 -13.39 0.76 2.73
C CYS A 98 -14.10 1.76 1.82
N ILE A 99 -14.86 1.26 0.83
CA ILE A 99 -15.68 2.08 -0.06
C ILE A 99 -17.13 1.78 0.28
N PRO A 100 -17.87 2.73 0.88
CA PRO A 100 -19.30 2.53 1.10
C PRO A 100 -19.99 2.34 -0.25
N GLU A 101 -20.89 1.35 -0.32
CA GLU A 101 -21.75 1.16 -1.49
C GLU A 101 -22.50 2.47 -1.75
N VAL A 102 -22.30 3.05 -2.94
CA VAL A 102 -23.14 4.16 -3.39
C VAL A 102 -24.47 3.52 -3.81
N VAL A 103 -25.43 3.50 -2.89
CA VAL A 103 -26.84 3.11 -3.11
C VAL A 103 -27.61 4.31 -3.66
#